data_AF-A0A349M567-F1
#
_entry.id   AF-A0A349M567-F1
#
_cell.length_a   1.000
_cell.length_b   1.000
_cell.length_c   1.000
_cell.angle_alpha   90.00
_cell.angle_beta   90.00
_cell.angle_gamma   90.00
#
_symmetry.space_group_name_H-M   'P 1'
#
loop_
_entity.id
_entity.type
_entity.pdbx_description
1 polymer ?
#
loop_
_entity_poly.entity_id
_entity_poly.type
_entity_poly.pdbx_seq_one_letter_code
_entity_poly.pdbx_strand_id
1 'polypeptide(L)' 'REIPPQAQSLRNLLNELAGFGCILKDHERGLIDFLSTRNGREIYLCWYLGEERINFWHYTDEGFAGRHPL' A
#
# COMPACT_ATOMS: atom_id res chain seq x y z
N ARG A 1 -18.36 21.44 -11.10
CA ARG A 1 -19.14 20.25 -10.70
C ARG A 1 -18.87 20.02 -9.22
N GLU A 2 -19.92 19.86 -8.41
CA GLU A 2 -19.77 19.47 -7.01
C GLU A 2 -19.32 18.01 -6.92
N ILE A 3 -18.41 17.72 -6.00
CA ILE A 3 -17.94 16.37 -5.72
C ILE A 3 -18.91 15.77 -4.69
N PRO A 4 -19.48 14.57 -4.92
CA PRO A 4 -20.34 13.92 -3.94
C PRO A 4 -19.66 13.77 -2.57
N PRO A 5 -20.37 13.90 -1.44
CA PRO A 5 -19.79 13.79 -0.10
C PRO A 5 -18.95 12.53 0.10
N GLN A 6 -19.37 11.40 -0.49
CA GLN A 6 -18.66 10.12 -0.41
C GLN A 6 -17.28 10.17 -1.07
N ALA A 7 -17.17 10.86 -2.21
CA ALA A 7 -15.89 11.02 -2.91
C ALA A 7 -14.93 11.94 -2.13
N GLN A 8 -15.47 12.93 -1.40
CA GLN A 8 -14.67 13.76 -0.50
C GLN A 8 -14.17 12.96 0.71
N SER A 9 -15.04 12.14 1.32
CA SER A 9 -14.65 11.25 2.42
C SER A 9 -13.58 10.25 1.98
N LEU A 10 -13.75 9.61 0.81
CA LEU A 10 -12.75 8.72 0.24
C LEU A 10 -11.41 9.42 0.04
N ARG A 11 -11.41 10.65 -0.49
CA ARG A 11 -10.17 11.41 -0.68
C ARG A 11 -9.46 11.71 0.63
N ASN A 12 -10.21 12.03 1.69
CA ASN A 12 -9.63 12.27 3.01
C ASN A 12 -8.97 11.01 3.57
N LEU A 13 -9.62 9.85 3.45
CA LEU A 13 -9.07 8.57 3.90
C LEU A 13 -7.81 8.18 3.12
N LEU A 14 -7.79 8.40 1.80
CA LEU A 14 -6.61 8.14 0.97
C LEU A 14 -5.44 9.06 1.35
N ASN A 15 -5.72 10.33 1.67
CA ASN A 15 -4.70 11.27 2.14
C ASN A 15 -4.15 10.87 3.51
N GLU A 16 -5.01 10.37 4.41
CA GLU A 16 -4.59 9.86 5.72
C GLU A 16 -3.66 8.65 5.56
N LEU A 17 -4.03 7.67 4.71
CA LEU A 17 -3.16 6.55 4.36
C LEU A 17 -1.81 7.01 3.80
N ALA A 18 -1.83 7.93 2.84
CA ALA A 18 -0.60 8.48 2.27
C ALA A 18 0.27 9.19 3.33
N GLY A 19 -0.35 9.83 4.33
CA GLY A 19 0.33 10.44 5.47
C GLY A 19 1.10 9.44 6.34
N PHE A 20 0.69 8.17 6.36
CA PHE A 20 1.41 7.07 7.01
C PHE A 20 2.47 6.41 6.12
N GLY A 21 2.65 6.89 4.88
CA GLY A 21 3.51 6.24 3.89
C GLY A 21 2.89 4.99 3.24
N CYS A 22 1.59 4.78 3.41
CA CYS A 22 0.85 3.69 2.79
C CYS A 22 0.53 4.01 1.34
N ILE A 23 0.67 3.02 0.47
CA ILE A 23 0.30 3.08 -0.93
C ILE A 23 -0.77 2.02 -1.17
N LEU A 24 -2.02 2.45 -1.36
CA LEU A 24 -3.12 1.55 -1.73
C LEU A 24 -2.94 1.10 -3.19
N LYS A 25 -2.63 -0.17 -3.42
CA LYS A 25 -2.38 -0.71 -4.77
C LYS A 25 -3.62 -1.33 -5.38
N ASP A 26 -4.43 -1.98 -4.57
CA ASP A 26 -5.67 -2.64 -4.99
C ASP A 26 -6.68 -2.56 -3.83
N HIS A 27 -7.74 -1.79 -4.05
CA HIS A 27 -8.78 -1.57 -3.04
C HIS A 27 -9.76 -2.73 -2.92
N GLU A 28 -9.96 -3.53 -3.97
CA GLU A 28 -10.85 -4.69 -3.93
C GLU A 28 -10.22 -5.82 -3.10
N ARG A 29 -8.91 -5.99 -3.22
CA ARG A 29 -8.14 -6.98 -2.46
C ARG A 29 -7.65 -6.48 -1.11
N GLY A 30 -7.76 -5.17 -0.86
CA GLY A 30 -7.18 -4.53 0.33
C GLY A 30 -5.66 -4.66 0.38
N LEU A 31 -4.99 -4.44 -0.75
CA LEU A 31 -3.54 -4.50 -0.88
C LEU A 31 -2.90 -3.14 -0.61
N ILE A 32 -2.00 -3.11 0.37
CA ILE A 32 -1.25 -1.92 0.75
C ILE A 32 0.25 -2.22 0.70
N ASP A 33 0.98 -1.33 0.03
CA ASP A 33 2.44 -1.31 0.06
C ASP A 33 2.92 -0.20 1.01
N PHE A 34 4.07 -0.42 1.65
CA PHE A 34 4.76 0.56 2.48
C PHE A 34 6.20 0.70 1.97
N LEU A 35 6.62 1.94 1.68
CA LEU A 35 8.00 2.18 1.23
C LEU A 35 8.98 1.87 2.38
N SER A 36 10.02 1.11 2.06
CA SER A 36 11.08 0.77 3.00
C SER A 36 12.42 0.62 2.27
N THR A 37 13.47 0.30 3.02
CA THR A 37 14.82 0.13 2.49
C THR A 37 15.40 -1.20 2.95
N ARG A 38 15.91 -2.00 2.00
CA ARG A 38 16.62 -3.26 2.28
C ARG A 38 17.94 -3.25 1.53
N ASN A 39 19.05 -3.42 2.26
CA ASN A 39 20.41 -3.38 1.71
C ASN A 39 20.71 -2.11 0.88
N GLY A 40 20.22 -0.95 1.33
CA GLY A 40 20.42 0.33 0.64
C GLY A 40 19.58 0.53 -0.63
N ARG A 41 18.69 -0.40 -0.96
CA ARG A 41 17.74 -0.28 -2.08
C ARG A 41 16.32 -0.11 -1.55
N GLU A 42 15.54 0.74 -2.21
CA GLU A 42 14.11 0.90 -1.92
C GLU A 42 13.36 -0.38 -2.28
N ILE A 43 12.46 -0.77 -1.39
CA ILE A 43 11.56 -1.90 -1.53
C ILE A 43 10.16 -1.50 -1.06
N TYR A 44 9.17 -2.30 -1.44
CA TYR A 44 7.84 -2.25 -0.84
C TYR A 44 7.67 -3.41 0.13
N LEU A 45 7.29 -3.09 1.37
CA LEU A 45 6.69 -4.03 2.28
C LEU A 45 5.22 -4.19 1.91
N CYS A 46 4.71 -5.41 1.85
CA CYS A 46 3.45 -5.72 1.20
C CYS A 46 2.51 -6.43 2.19
N TRP A 47 1.29 -5.91 2.33
CA TRP A 47 0.27 -6.42 3.24
C TRP A 47 -1.08 -6.55 2.56
N TYR A 48 -1.81 -7.62 2.90
CA TYR A 48 -3.20 -7.83 2.48
C TYR A 48 -4.16 -7.76 3.63
N LEU A 49 -5.36 -7.25 3.32
CA LEU A 49 -6.50 -7.35 4.21
C LEU A 49 -6.73 -8.81 4.63
N GLY A 50 -6.63 -9.06 5.93
CA GLY A 50 -6.74 -10.38 6.55
C GLY A 50 -5.42 -10.92 7.10
N GLU A 51 -4.28 -10.33 6.76
CA GLU A 51 -3.00 -10.67 7.40
C GLU A 51 -2.86 -9.92 8.73
N GLU A 52 -2.39 -10.62 9.78
CA GLU A 52 -2.13 -9.97 11.09
C GLU A 52 -0.93 -9.02 11.06
N ARG A 53 0.02 -9.24 10.15
CA ARG A 53 1.28 -8.51 10.04
C ARG A 53 1.82 -8.59 8.62
N ILE A 54 2.75 -7.70 8.29
CA ILE A 54 3.48 -7.72 7.02
C ILE A 54 4.39 -8.96 7.00
N ASN A 55 4.20 -9.84 6.02
CA ASN A 55 5.02 -11.05 5.84
C ASN A 55 5.85 -11.05 4.55
N PHE A 56 5.60 -10.10 3.65
CA PHE A 56 6.21 -10.08 2.33
C PHE A 56 6.79 -8.71 1.99
N TRP A 57 7.77 -8.71 1.09
CA TRP A 57 8.31 -7.52 0.45
C TRP A 57 8.57 -7.79 -1.03
N HIS A 58 8.70 -6.76 -1.85
CA HIS A 58 9.16 -6.86 -3.25
C HIS A 58 9.93 -5.62 -3.65
N TYR A 59 10.66 -5.67 -4.76
CA TYR A 59 11.30 -4.45 -5.27
C TYR A 59 10.27 -3.46 -5.84
N THR A 60 10.64 -2.18 -5.89
CA THR A 60 9.75 -1.10 -6.35
C THR A 60 9.45 -1.15 -7.85
N ASP A 61 10.30 -1.82 -8.63
CA ASP A 61 10.15 -2.12 -10.06
C ASP A 61 9.42 -3.45 -10.33
N GLU A 62 9.02 -4.17 -9.28
CA GLU A 62 8.24 -5.39 -9.34
C GLU A 62 6.79 -5.16 -8.92
N GLY A 63 5.93 -6.12 -9.26
CA GLY A 63 4.56 -6.17 -8.75
C GLY A 63 4.37 -7.27 -7.72
N PHE A 64 3.12 -7.42 -7.28
CA PHE A 64 2.64 -8.51 -6.41
C PHE A 64 3.16 -9.91 -6.78
N ALA A 65 3.48 -10.21 -8.04
CA ALA A 65 3.99 -11.53 -8.40
C ALA A 65 5.44 -11.78 -7.92
N GLY A 66 6.22 -10.72 -7.66
CA GLY A 66 7.63 -10.77 -7.25
C GLY A 66 7.87 -10.73 -5.75
N ARG A 67 6.90 -11.13 -4.92
CA ARG A 67 7.05 -11.02 -3.46
C ARG A 67 8.01 -12.08 -2.92
N HIS A 68 8.84 -11.62 -2.01
CA HIS A 68 9.74 -12.39 -1.19
C HIS A 68 9.23 -12.39 0.25
N PRO A 69 9.35 -13.50 0.99
CA PRO A 69 9.07 -13.52 2.41
C PRO A 69 10.06 -12.60 3.16
N LEU A 70 9.58 -11.99 4.25
CA LEU A 70 10.39 -11.14 5.13
C LEU A 70 11.35 -11.93 6.02
#